data_AF-A0A960C126-F1
#
_entry.id   AF-A0A960C126-F1
#
_cell.length_a   1.000
_cell.length_b   1.000
_cell.length_c   1.000
_cell.angle_alpha   90.00
_cell.angle_beta   90.00
_cell.angle_gamma   90.00
#
_symmetry.space_group_name_H-M   'P 1'
#
loop_
_entity.id
_entity.type
_entity.pdbx_description
1 polymer ?
#
loop_
_entity_poly.entity_id
_entity_poly.type
_entity_poly.pdbx_seq_one_letter_code
_entity_poly.pdbx_strand_id
1 'polypeptide(L)'
;MTVSRVGDPPTSSPFRNRLLAIANRFGIKLIPLLPTQFKRVLSGGRAITIDGNILDASLQVMLASQRSMGIGGLVVNDDPIATRAVNGAMTRTLDQPEVRVGETRSVSIPGPAGTIGARHYRPLGASGSAPLLVFFHGGGFV
;
A
#
# COMPACT_ATOMS: atom_id res chain seq x y z
N MET A 1 -0.43 42.62 -7.66
CA MET A 1 -1.55 41.99 -6.95
C MET A 1 -2.30 41.13 -7.96
N THR A 2 -1.95 39.85 -8.03
CA THR A 2 -2.53 38.92 -9.02
C THR A 2 -2.95 37.66 -8.28
N VAL A 3 -4.25 37.47 -8.15
CA VAL A 3 -4.86 36.33 -7.45
C VAL A 3 -4.73 35.09 -8.32
N SER A 4 -3.91 34.13 -7.90
CA SER A 4 -3.85 32.81 -8.55
C SER A 4 -5.07 31.99 -8.11
N ARG A 5 -5.81 31.48 -9.09
CA ARG A 5 -6.98 30.60 -8.88
C ARG A 5 -6.52 29.27 -8.28
N VAL A 6 -7.25 28.82 -7.26
CA VAL A 6 -7.18 27.46 -6.71
C VAL A 6 -7.73 26.50 -7.77
N GLY A 7 -6.96 25.48 -8.17
CA GLY A 7 -7.52 24.33 -8.90
C GLY A 7 -6.64 23.64 -9.95
N ASP A 8 -5.54 24.23 -10.42
CA ASP A 8 -4.72 23.54 -11.43
C ASP A 8 -3.76 22.53 -10.76
N PRO A 9 -3.79 21.23 -11.13
CA PRO A 9 -2.78 20.29 -10.66
C PRO A 9 -1.42 20.73 -11.21
N PRO A 10 -0.34 20.63 -10.42
CA PRO A 10 0.98 21.01 -10.89
C PRO A 10 1.32 20.24 -12.17
N THR A 11 1.80 20.95 -13.20
CA THR A 11 2.23 20.38 -14.47
C THR A 11 3.51 19.57 -14.26
N SER A 12 3.37 18.39 -13.67
CA SER A 12 4.48 17.46 -13.52
C SER A 12 4.81 16.84 -14.87
N SER A 13 6.07 16.98 -15.31
CA SER A 13 6.55 16.36 -16.54
C SER A 13 6.24 14.86 -16.57
N PRO A 14 5.69 14.31 -17.66
CA PRO A 14 5.37 12.88 -17.78
C PRO A 14 6.62 11.98 -17.61
N PHE A 15 7.80 12.52 -17.92
CA PHE A 15 9.08 11.87 -17.66
C PHE A 15 9.40 11.80 -16.15
N ARG A 16 9.11 12.86 -15.40
CA ARG A 16 9.27 12.92 -13.95
C ARG A 16 8.31 11.96 -13.24
N ASN A 17 7.07 11.85 -13.73
CA ASN A 17 6.09 10.89 -13.20
C ASN A 17 6.48 9.43 -13.47
N ARG A 18 7.03 9.14 -14.66
CA ARG A 18 7.60 7.81 -14.96
C ARG A 18 8.83 7.50 -14.10
N LEU A 19 9.74 8.45 -13.92
CA LEU A 19 10.91 8.29 -13.05
C LEU A 19 10.52 8.07 -11.59
N LEU A 20 9.53 8.80 -11.08
CA LEU A 20 9.01 8.60 -9.71
C LEU A 20 8.30 7.25 -9.56
N ALA A 21 7.55 6.80 -10.57
CA ALA A 21 6.92 5.47 -10.56
C ALA A 21 7.95 4.33 -10.61
N ILE A 22 9.02 4.49 -11.40
CA ILE A 22 10.14 3.55 -11.47
C ILE A 22 10.92 3.57 -10.15
N ALA A 23 11.26 4.74 -9.61
CA ALA A 23 11.94 4.90 -8.33
C ALA A 23 11.13 4.29 -7.16
N ASN A 24 9.81 4.46 -7.14
CA ASN A 24 8.93 3.82 -6.14
C ASN A 24 8.94 2.29 -6.26
N ARG A 25 8.93 1.76 -7.49
CA ARG A 25 8.87 0.31 -7.75
C ARG A 25 10.20 -0.40 -7.45
N PHE A 26 11.33 0.28 -7.64
CA PHE A 26 12.67 -0.24 -7.33
C PHE A 26 13.08 0.04 -5.89
N GLY A 27 12.75 1.20 -5.33
CA GLY A 27 13.07 1.56 -3.94
C GLY A 27 12.49 0.58 -2.93
N ILE A 28 11.18 0.31 -2.99
CA ILE A 28 10.52 -0.60 -2.04
C ILE A 28 11.07 -2.03 -2.12
N LYS A 29 11.52 -2.49 -3.30
CA LYS A 29 12.08 -3.83 -3.50
C LYS A 29 13.57 -3.95 -3.20
N LEU A 30 14.33 -2.87 -3.34
CA LEU A 30 15.78 -2.86 -3.10
C LEU A 30 16.14 -2.43 -1.68
N ILE A 31 15.31 -1.60 -1.02
CA ILE A 31 15.53 -1.19 0.38
C ILE A 31 15.78 -2.39 1.28
N PRO A 32 15.01 -3.50 1.23
CA PRO A 32 15.25 -4.66 2.08
C PRO A 32 16.65 -5.27 1.94
N LEU A 33 17.27 -5.16 0.76
CA LEU A 33 18.58 -5.74 0.46
C LEU A 33 19.75 -4.90 1.01
N LEU A 34 19.51 -3.64 1.39
CA LEU A 34 20.54 -2.78 1.95
C LEU A 34 20.93 -3.23 3.37
N PRO A 35 22.21 -3.15 3.76
CA PRO A 35 22.61 -3.35 5.15
C PRO A 35 21.89 -2.37 6.08
N THR A 36 21.56 -2.82 7.28
CA THR A 36 20.78 -2.07 8.27
C THR A 36 21.39 -0.70 8.60
N GLN A 37 22.72 -0.59 8.58
CA GLN A 37 23.44 0.65 8.84
C GLN A 37 23.11 1.71 7.79
N PHE A 38 23.07 1.35 6.51
CA PHE A 38 22.71 2.26 5.42
C PHE A 38 21.23 2.66 5.50
N LYS A 39 20.33 1.73 5.79
CA LYS A 39 18.90 2.03 6.00
C LYS A 39 18.70 3.06 7.12
N ARG A 40 19.44 2.92 8.23
CA ARG A 40 19.39 3.87 9.34
C ARG A 40 19.85 5.25 8.91
N VAL A 41 20.97 5.37 8.19
CA VAL A 41 21.44 6.66 7.65
C VAL A 41 20.38 7.33 6.77
N LEU A 42 19.77 6.58 5.84
CA LEU A 42 18.72 7.07 4.94
C LEU A 42 17.45 7.55 5.68
N SER A 43 17.27 7.17 6.93
CA SER A 43 16.06 7.45 7.71
C SER A 43 16.32 8.21 9.01
N GLY A 44 17.44 8.96 9.08
CA GLY A 44 17.75 9.86 10.19
C GLY A 44 18.74 9.31 11.23
N GLY A 45 19.47 8.25 10.90
CA GLY A 45 20.61 7.70 11.65
C GLY A 45 20.25 6.90 12.92
N ARG A 46 19.07 7.09 13.49
CA ARG A 46 18.66 6.49 14.77
C ARG A 46 17.50 5.52 14.60
N ALA A 47 17.49 4.45 15.42
CA ALA A 47 16.29 3.62 15.56
C ALA A 47 15.15 4.42 16.20
N ILE A 48 13.95 4.30 15.64
CA ILE A 48 12.73 4.77 16.30
C ILE A 48 12.23 3.65 17.21
N THR A 49 12.04 3.98 18.49
CA THR A 49 11.47 3.09 19.51
C THR A 49 10.26 3.76 20.13
N ILE A 50 9.12 3.06 20.14
CA ILE A 50 7.86 3.50 20.76
C ILE A 50 7.36 2.32 21.59
N ASP A 51 7.06 2.54 22.87
CA ASP A 51 6.56 1.52 23.79
C ASP A 51 7.42 0.24 23.83
N GLY A 52 8.75 0.40 23.77
CA GLY A 52 9.71 -0.70 23.74
C GLY A 52 9.85 -1.42 22.39
N ASN A 53 9.02 -1.11 21.39
CA ASN A 53 9.10 -1.69 20.05
C ASN A 53 10.01 -0.87 19.15
N ILE A 54 10.98 -1.54 18.52
CA ILE A 54 11.90 -0.91 17.56
C ILE A 54 11.32 -1.05 16.15
N LEU A 55 11.20 0.07 15.45
CA LEU A 55 10.76 0.09 14.06
C LEU A 55 11.82 -0.54 13.15
N ASP A 56 11.41 -1.45 12.25
CA ASP A 56 12.30 -2.03 11.25
C ASP A 56 12.93 -0.93 10.38
N ALA A 57 14.22 -1.05 10.10
CA ALA A 57 14.96 -0.01 9.38
C ALA A 57 14.45 0.18 7.95
N SER A 58 13.91 -0.87 7.31
CA SER A 58 13.33 -0.77 5.96
C SER A 58 12.00 -0.02 5.99
N LEU A 59 11.14 -0.33 6.98
CA LEU A 59 9.89 0.41 7.21
C LEU A 59 10.16 1.87 7.58
N GLN A 60 11.21 2.13 8.36
CA GLN A 60 11.60 3.50 8.71
C GLN A 60 12.02 4.32 7.49
N VAL A 61 12.77 3.74 6.55
CA VAL A 61 13.10 4.39 5.26
C VAL A 61 11.84 4.61 4.43
N MET A 62 10.95 3.62 4.35
CA MET A 62 9.69 3.74 3.62
C MET A 62 8.84 4.90 4.16
N LEU A 63 8.67 4.98 5.48
CA LEU A 63 7.90 6.04 6.15
C LEU A 63 8.57 7.42 5.98
N ALA A 64 9.90 7.50 6.05
CA ALA A 64 10.63 8.74 5.79
C ALA A 64 10.42 9.24 4.35
N SER A 65 10.48 8.32 3.38
CA SER A 65 10.19 8.62 1.97
C SER A 65 8.75 9.09 1.78
N GLN A 66 7.77 8.39 2.35
CA GLN A 66 6.36 8.80 2.30
C GLN A 66 6.15 10.21 2.86
N ARG A 67 6.73 10.53 4.03
CA ARG A 67 6.67 11.87 4.62
C ARG A 67 7.27 12.95 3.72
N SER A 68 8.41 12.68 3.07
CA SER A 68 9.02 13.64 2.13
C SER A 68 8.16 13.90 0.88
N MET A 69 7.28 12.96 0.52
CA MET A 69 6.30 13.12 -0.55
C MET A 69 4.98 13.76 -0.09
N GLY A 70 4.89 14.21 1.16
CA GLY A 70 3.67 14.78 1.73
C GLY A 70 2.63 13.74 2.17
N ILE A 71 2.99 12.45 2.17
CA ILE A 71 2.11 11.37 2.64
C ILE A 71 2.30 11.25 4.16
N GLY A 72 1.45 11.99 4.89
CA GLY A 72 1.47 12.03 6.35
C GLY A 72 0.54 11.01 7.04
N GLY A 73 -0.37 10.39 6.29
CA GLY A 73 -1.38 9.49 6.84
C GLY A 73 -2.19 8.77 5.77
N LEU A 74 -3.17 7.99 6.24
CA LEU A 74 -4.06 7.18 5.40
C LEU A 74 -5.41 7.86 5.10
N VAL A 75 -5.63 9.06 5.64
CA VAL A 75 -6.85 9.86 5.47
C VAL A 75 -6.51 11.11 4.68
N VAL A 76 -7.33 11.41 3.69
CA VAL A 76 -7.19 12.61 2.85
C VAL A 76 -8.28 13.60 3.24
N ASN A 77 -7.93 14.63 4.01
CA ASN A 77 -8.82 15.76 4.37
C ASN A 77 -10.22 15.35 4.86
N ASP A 78 -10.34 14.25 5.60
CA ASP A 78 -11.62 13.65 6.05
C ASP A 78 -12.62 13.34 4.91
N ASP A 79 -12.13 13.21 3.67
CA ASP A 79 -12.91 12.82 2.50
C ASP A 79 -12.77 11.30 2.25
N PRO A 80 -13.84 10.51 2.43
CA PRO A 80 -13.81 9.05 2.25
C PRO A 80 -13.62 8.65 0.78
N ILE A 81 -14.11 9.44 -0.19
CA ILE A 81 -13.98 9.13 -1.62
C ILE A 81 -12.54 9.32 -2.05
N ALA A 82 -11.94 10.48 -1.71
CA ALA A 82 -10.55 10.75 -2.00
C ALA A 82 -9.62 9.73 -1.29
N THR A 83 -9.94 9.40 -0.03
CA THR A 83 -9.20 8.41 0.75
C THR A 83 -9.20 7.03 0.07
N ARG A 84 -10.35 6.53 -0.39
CA ARG A 84 -10.43 5.25 -1.12
C ARG A 84 -9.59 5.25 -2.40
N ALA A 85 -9.65 6.33 -3.17
CA ALA A 85 -8.90 6.44 -4.42
C ALA A 85 -7.38 6.40 -4.18
N VAL A 86 -6.89 7.18 -3.21
CA VAL A 86 -5.47 7.25 -2.86
C VAL A 86 -4.98 5.93 -2.24
N ASN A 87 -5.71 5.37 -1.27
CA ASN A 87 -5.33 4.12 -0.62
C ASN A 87 -5.36 2.94 -1.60
N GLY A 88 -6.35 2.89 -2.51
CA GLY A 88 -6.41 1.89 -3.57
C GLY A 88 -5.22 1.98 -4.53
N ALA A 89 -4.82 3.20 -4.92
CA ALA A 89 -3.63 3.41 -5.76
C ALA A 89 -2.34 3.01 -5.03
N MET A 90 -2.19 3.39 -3.75
CA MET A 90 -1.03 3.05 -2.92
C MET A 90 -0.91 1.53 -2.74
N THR A 91 -1.99 0.85 -2.37
CA THR A 91 -1.98 -0.60 -2.09
C THR A 91 -1.57 -1.39 -3.33
N ARG A 92 -2.02 -1.00 -4.53
CA ARG A 92 -1.63 -1.65 -5.79
C ARG A 92 -0.12 -1.58 -6.06
N THR A 93 0.60 -0.60 -5.52
CA THR A 93 2.07 -0.54 -5.66
C THR A 93 2.80 -1.59 -4.83
N LEU A 94 2.14 -2.12 -3.80
CA LEU A 94 2.65 -3.17 -2.92
C LEU A 94 2.34 -4.57 -3.44
N ASP A 95 1.49 -4.70 -4.45
CA ASP A 95 1.15 -5.98 -5.05
C ASP A 95 2.41 -6.69 -5.57
N GLN A 96 2.62 -7.91 -5.08
CA GLN A 96 3.65 -8.79 -5.61
C GLN A 96 3.14 -9.46 -6.89
N PRO A 97 3.98 -9.55 -7.95
CA PRO A 97 3.61 -10.36 -9.10
C PRO A 97 3.44 -11.83 -8.67
N GLU A 98 2.29 -12.40 -9.03
CA GLU A 98 2.05 -13.84 -9.14
C GLU A 98 2.23 -14.66 -7.83
N VAL A 99 1.29 -14.51 -6.89
CA VAL A 99 1.06 -15.58 -5.90
C VAL A 99 0.42 -16.76 -6.61
N ARG A 100 1.18 -17.85 -6.79
CA ARG A 100 0.67 -19.07 -7.44
C ARG A 100 -0.41 -19.73 -6.59
N VAL A 101 -1.65 -19.59 -7.04
CA VAL A 101 -2.83 -20.28 -6.52
C VAL A 101 -3.36 -21.23 -7.60
N GLY A 102 -3.98 -22.34 -7.19
CA GLY A 102 -4.52 -23.33 -8.12
C GLY A 102 -5.76 -22.82 -8.86
N GLU A 103 -6.59 -22.02 -8.19
CA GLU A 103 -7.78 -21.42 -8.78
C GLU A 103 -8.13 -20.11 -8.05
N THR A 104 -8.62 -19.13 -8.79
CA THR A 104 -9.29 -17.95 -8.24
C THR A 104 -10.68 -17.82 -8.86
N ARG A 105 -11.72 -17.77 -8.03
CA ARG A 105 -13.10 -17.56 -8.49
C ARG A 105 -13.80 -16.47 -7.69
N SER A 106 -14.59 -15.66 -8.37
CA SER A 106 -15.56 -14.79 -7.71
C SER A 106 -16.74 -15.63 -7.22
N VAL A 107 -17.21 -15.37 -6.01
CA VAL A 107 -18.38 -16.02 -5.42
C VAL A 107 -19.31 -14.98 -4.82
N SER A 108 -20.58 -15.35 -4.72
CA SER A 108 -21.65 -14.52 -4.16
C SER A 108 -22.21 -15.20 -2.92
N ILE A 109 -22.29 -14.47 -1.82
CA ILE A 109 -22.77 -14.98 -0.53
C ILE A 109 -24.05 -14.22 -0.16
N PRO A 110 -25.20 -14.90 0.09
CA PRO A 110 -26.39 -14.23 0.59
C PRO A 110 -26.13 -13.58 1.95
N GLY A 111 -26.48 -12.31 2.09
CA GLY A 111 -26.38 -11.55 3.33
C GLY A 111 -27.68 -10.83 3.68
N PRO A 112 -27.81 -10.33 4.93
CA PRO A 112 -29.03 -9.70 5.43
C PRO A 112 -29.42 -8.40 4.68
N ALA A 113 -28.45 -7.73 4.04
CA ALA A 113 -28.65 -6.53 3.24
C ALA A 113 -28.46 -6.77 1.73
N GLY A 114 -28.53 -8.03 1.28
CA GLY A 114 -28.31 -8.43 -0.10
C GLY A 114 -27.03 -9.27 -0.29
N THR A 115 -26.69 -9.50 -1.55
CA THR A 115 -25.56 -10.37 -1.93
C THR A 115 -24.22 -9.70 -1.65
N ILE A 116 -23.33 -10.43 -0.98
CA ILE A 116 -21.96 -10.02 -0.69
C ILE A 116 -21.03 -10.67 -1.71
N GLY A 117 -20.26 -9.85 -2.43
CA GLY A 117 -19.20 -10.33 -3.32
C GLY A 117 -18.00 -10.79 -2.52
N ALA A 118 -17.47 -11.98 -2.83
CA ALA A 118 -16.25 -12.49 -2.25
C ALA A 118 -15.38 -13.15 -3.34
N ARG A 119 -14.12 -13.40 -3.00
CA ARG A 119 -13.18 -14.11 -3.87
C ARG A 119 -12.65 -15.33 -3.14
N HIS A 120 -12.81 -16.49 -3.76
CA HIS A 120 -12.33 -17.76 -3.25
C HIS A 120 -11.02 -18.12 -3.96
N TYR A 121 -9.99 -18.38 -3.17
CA TYR A 121 -8.67 -18.83 -3.63
C TYR A 121 -8.49 -20.29 -3.23
N ARG A 122 -8.27 -21.18 -4.21
CA ARG A 122 -7.98 -22.58 -3.94
C ARG A 122 -6.47 -22.82 -4.03
N PRO A 123 -5.83 -23.46 -3.04
CA PRO A 123 -4.42 -23.82 -3.11
C PRO A 123 -4.12 -24.76 -4.28
N LEU A 124 -2.92 -24.64 -4.85
CA LEU A 124 -2.46 -25.55 -5.90
C LEU A 124 -2.33 -26.98 -5.34
N GLY A 125 -2.82 -27.98 -6.08
CA GLY A 125 -2.69 -29.40 -5.69
C GLY A 125 -3.65 -29.87 -4.59
N ALA A 126 -4.52 -29.00 -4.07
CA ALA A 126 -5.53 -29.42 -3.10
C ALA A 126 -6.55 -30.38 -3.75
N SER A 127 -6.67 -31.61 -3.23
CA SER A 127 -7.73 -32.57 -3.54
C SER A 127 -8.72 -32.66 -2.38
N GLY A 128 -10.02 -32.69 -2.68
CA GLY A 128 -11.07 -32.80 -1.67
C GLY A 128 -11.27 -31.55 -0.79
N SER A 129 -11.85 -31.78 0.38
CA SER A 129 -12.16 -30.78 1.40
C SER A 129 -10.90 -30.34 2.15
N ALA A 130 -10.80 -29.06 2.47
CA ALA A 130 -9.69 -28.47 3.21
C ALA A 130 -10.21 -27.40 4.19
N PRO A 131 -9.47 -27.08 5.27
CA PRO A 131 -9.79 -25.94 6.13
C PRO A 131 -9.93 -24.64 5.31
N LEU A 132 -10.91 -23.82 5.67
CA LEU A 132 -11.20 -22.55 5.00
C LEU A 132 -10.83 -21.37 5.90
N LEU A 133 -9.98 -20.46 5.39
CA LEU A 133 -9.76 -19.14 5.97
C LEU A 133 -10.75 -18.14 5.36
N VAL A 134 -11.57 -17.52 6.21
CA VAL A 134 -12.41 -16.39 5.81
C VAL A 134 -11.66 -15.10 6.16
N PHE A 135 -11.23 -14.37 5.13
CA PHE A 135 -10.46 -13.14 5.29
C PHE A 135 -11.33 -11.90 5.04
N PHE A 136 -11.28 -10.95 5.98
CA PHE A 136 -11.89 -9.63 5.86
C PHE A 136 -10.77 -8.59 5.74
N HIS A 137 -10.79 -7.77 4.67
CA HIS A 137 -9.75 -6.78 4.46
C HIS A 137 -9.85 -5.61 5.44
N GLY A 138 -8.71 -5.01 5.76
CA GLY A 138 -8.64 -3.75 6.52
C GLY A 138 -9.05 -2.53 5.68
N GLY A 139 -8.93 -1.34 6.26
CA GLY A 139 -9.28 -0.07 5.61
C GLY A 139 -10.15 0.86 6.47
N GLY A 140 -10.29 0.55 7.78
CA GLY A 140 -11.07 1.39 8.69
C GLY A 140 -12.58 1.34 8.48
N PHE A 141 -13.07 0.35 7.71
CA PHE A 141 -14.49 0.21 7.34
C PHE A 141 -15.05 1.37 6.51
N VAL A 142 -14.18 2.10 5.80
CA VAL A 142 -14.53 3.25 4.95
C VAL A 142 -14.21 2.99 3.49
#